data_AF-A0A5C6ZB94-F1
#
_entry.id   AF-A0A5C6ZB94-F1
#
_cell.length_a   1.000
_cell.length_b   1.000
_cell.length_c   1.000
_cell.angle_alpha   90.00
_cell.angle_beta   90.00
_cell.angle_gamma   90.00
#
_symmetry.space_group_name_H-M   'P 1'
#
loop_
_entity.id
_entity.type
_entity.pdbx_description
1 polymer ?
#
loop_
_entity_poly.entity_id
_entity_poly.type
_entity_poly.pdbx_seq_one_letter_code
_entity_poly.pdbx_strand_id
1 'polypeptide(L)'
;MSQSESPLTAAAHQALHKLSQELPDACERLDYVKRMTDQAASKVLGIVESAQEDAQAVGRQGHELSESLQRLAAAPDLSVERARAMMRLCAAYAAGAAGFADRVKGLQTEIMMAQDFQDLSGQVINKVLAMLRPAEAPLQQLLAAHDHVEPAAAAA
;
A
#
# COMPACT_ATOMS: atom_id res chain seq x y z
N MET A 1 -27.28 -48.85 -18.34
CA MET A 1 -26.17 -49.11 -17.38
C MET A 1 -25.77 -47.75 -16.82
N SER A 2 -26.42 -47.35 -15.73
CA SER A 2 -26.13 -46.07 -15.08
C SER A 2 -24.72 -46.11 -14.54
N GLN A 3 -23.86 -45.24 -15.06
CA GLN A 3 -22.58 -44.96 -14.44
C GLN A 3 -22.89 -44.41 -13.05
N SER A 4 -22.70 -45.23 -12.01
CA SER A 4 -22.65 -44.72 -10.64
C SER A 4 -21.43 -43.82 -10.59
N GLU A 5 -21.63 -42.50 -10.61
CA GLU A 5 -20.56 -41.53 -10.31
C GLU A 5 -19.86 -42.01 -9.05
N SER A 6 -18.53 -42.15 -9.13
CA SER A 6 -17.73 -42.46 -7.95
C SER A 6 -18.03 -41.40 -6.88
N PRO A 7 -18.10 -41.76 -5.59
CA PRO A 7 -18.34 -40.78 -4.51
C PRO A 7 -17.34 -39.61 -4.53
N LEU A 8 -16.14 -39.81 -5.07
CA LEU A 8 -15.17 -38.76 -5.35
C LEU A 8 -15.68 -37.73 -6.37
N THR A 9 -16.29 -38.18 -7.47
CA THR A 9 -16.77 -37.34 -8.57
C THR A 9 -17.97 -36.50 -8.12
N ALA A 10 -18.86 -37.06 -7.30
CA ALA A 10 -20.00 -36.33 -6.74
C ALA A 10 -19.58 -35.21 -5.78
N ALA A 11 -18.60 -35.47 -4.89
CA ALA A 11 -18.07 -34.45 -3.98
C ALA A 11 -17.38 -33.30 -4.73
N ALA A 12 -16.61 -33.62 -5.78
CA ALA A 12 -15.98 -32.64 -6.64
C ALA A 12 -16.98 -31.82 -7.46
N HIS A 13 -18.03 -32.45 -8.02
CA HIS A 13 -19.12 -31.74 -8.70
C HIS A 13 -19.84 -30.76 -7.77
N GLN A 14 -20.13 -31.17 -6.53
CA GLN A 14 -20.78 -30.30 -5.55
C GLN A 14 -19.87 -29.11 -5.16
N ALA A 15 -18.57 -29.34 -5.00
CA ALA A 15 -17.59 -28.29 -4.73
C ALA A 15 -17.47 -27.30 -5.90
N LEU A 16 -17.42 -27.78 -7.14
CA LEU A 16 -17.42 -26.96 -8.35
C LEU A 16 -18.69 -26.13 -8.50
N HIS A 17 -19.86 -26.72 -8.25
CA HIS A 17 -21.13 -26.01 -8.31
C HIS A 17 -21.19 -24.89 -7.28
N LYS A 18 -20.74 -25.15 -6.04
CA LYS A 18 -20.67 -24.14 -4.99
C LYS A 18 -19.67 -23.03 -5.33
N LEU A 19 -18.48 -23.40 -5.79
CA LEU A 19 -17.45 -22.44 -6.23
C LEU A 19 -17.95 -21.56 -7.38
N SER A 20 -18.67 -22.13 -8.35
CA SER A 20 -19.27 -21.38 -9.46
C SER A 20 -20.24 -20.28 -8.98
N GLN A 21 -20.97 -20.54 -7.89
CA GLN A 21 -21.87 -19.56 -7.28
C GLN A 21 -21.14 -18.50 -6.44
N GLU A 22 -20.04 -18.87 -5.77
CA GLU A 22 -19.27 -17.96 -4.89
C GLU A 22 -18.19 -17.15 -5.64
N LEU A 23 -17.71 -17.63 -6.80
CA LEU A 23 -16.67 -16.98 -7.61
C LEU A 23 -17.02 -15.54 -8.01
N PRO A 24 -18.24 -15.23 -8.49
CA PRO A 24 -18.61 -13.85 -8.82
C PRO A 24 -18.48 -12.90 -7.61
N ASP A 25 -18.97 -13.29 -6.43
CA ASP A 25 -18.84 -12.49 -5.19
C ASP A 25 -17.36 -12.34 -4.78
N ALA A 26 -16.56 -13.40 -4.91
CA ALA A 26 -15.13 -13.34 -4.67
C ALA A 26 -14.40 -12.36 -5.60
N CYS A 27 -14.76 -12.33 -6.89
CA CYS A 27 -14.22 -11.38 -7.86
C CYS A 27 -14.60 -9.94 -7.51
N GLU A 28 -15.89 -9.66 -7.22
CA GLU A 28 -16.34 -8.32 -6.82
C GLU A 28 -15.62 -7.81 -5.56
N ARG A 29 -15.39 -8.70 -4.60
CA ARG A 29 -14.63 -8.42 -3.38
C ARG A 29 -13.16 -8.08 -3.68
N LEU A 30 -12.50 -8.82 -4.57
CA LEU A 30 -11.13 -8.53 -4.97
C LEU A 30 -11.04 -7.22 -5.77
N ASP A 31 -12.03 -6.92 -6.61
CA ASP A 31 -12.12 -5.62 -7.30
C ASP A 31 -12.28 -4.45 -6.32
N TYR A 32 -13.05 -4.66 -5.24
CA TYR A 32 -13.13 -3.70 -4.14
C TYR A 32 -11.77 -3.49 -3.46
N VAL A 33 -11.04 -4.57 -3.14
CA VAL A 33 -9.68 -4.50 -2.57
C VAL A 33 -8.73 -3.75 -3.49
N LYS A 34 -8.79 -4.01 -4.81
CA LYS A 34 -7.99 -3.32 -5.80
C LYS A 34 -8.26 -1.82 -5.76
N ARG A 35 -9.52 -1.40 -5.83
CA ARG A 35 -9.90 0.02 -5.77
C ARG A 35 -9.44 0.71 -4.49
N MET A 36 -9.60 0.04 -3.35
CA MET A 36 -9.20 0.55 -2.04
C MET A 36 -7.68 0.73 -1.96
N THR A 37 -6.92 -0.23 -2.49
CA THR A 37 -5.45 -0.17 -2.58
C THR A 37 -5.01 0.97 -3.49
N ASP A 38 -5.62 1.13 -4.67
CA ASP A 38 -5.32 2.20 -5.62
C ASP A 38 -5.56 3.58 -4.99
N GLN A 39 -6.67 3.74 -4.26
CA GLN A 39 -7.00 4.99 -3.56
C GLN A 39 -6.00 5.31 -2.44
N ALA A 40 -5.65 4.32 -1.62
CA ALA A 40 -4.68 4.50 -0.54
C ALA A 40 -3.31 4.90 -1.09
N ALA A 41 -2.84 4.22 -2.15
CA ALA A 41 -1.58 4.52 -2.81
C ALA A 41 -1.56 5.95 -3.37
N SER A 42 -2.63 6.35 -4.08
CA SER A 42 -2.74 7.70 -4.63
C SER A 42 -2.75 8.77 -3.52
N LYS A 43 -3.42 8.52 -2.39
CA LYS A 43 -3.44 9.45 -1.25
C LYS A 43 -2.06 9.59 -0.62
N VAL A 44 -1.39 8.48 -0.34
CA VAL A 44 -0.05 8.50 0.27
C VAL A 44 0.96 9.19 -0.66
N LEU A 45 0.90 8.94 -1.97
CA LEU A 45 1.78 9.60 -2.94
C LEU A 45 1.60 11.12 -2.91
N GLY A 46 0.36 11.61 -2.92
CA GLY A 46 0.10 13.06 -2.84
C GLY A 46 0.58 13.69 -1.53
N ILE A 47 0.46 12.98 -0.40
CA ILE A 47 1.02 13.44 0.88
C ILE A 47 2.55 13.53 0.81
N VAL A 48 3.21 12.52 0.24
CA VAL A 48 4.67 12.49 0.09
C VAL A 48 5.16 13.61 -0.83
N GLU A 49 4.48 13.85 -1.95
CA GLU A 49 4.81 14.95 -2.88
C GLU A 49 4.74 16.31 -2.17
N SER A 50 3.65 16.59 -1.44
CA SER A 50 3.52 17.83 -0.67
C SER A 50 4.62 17.97 0.40
N ALA A 51 4.96 16.88 1.10
CA ALA A 51 6.04 16.89 2.09
C ALA A 51 7.41 17.19 1.47
N GLN A 52 7.66 16.68 0.26
CA GLN A 52 8.90 16.92 -0.48
C GLN A 52 9.03 18.39 -0.91
N GLU A 53 7.95 19.00 -1.40
CA GLU A 53 7.94 20.43 -1.76
C GLU A 53 8.26 21.31 -0.54
N ASP A 54 7.61 21.04 0.59
CA ASP A 54 7.84 21.75 1.85
C ASP A 54 9.29 21.55 2.34
N ALA A 55 9.82 20.32 2.27
CA ALA A 55 11.20 20.02 2.64
C ALA A 55 12.22 20.76 1.75
N GLN A 56 11.96 20.83 0.44
CA GLN A 56 12.81 21.59 -0.47
C GLN A 56 12.78 23.09 -0.17
N ALA A 57 11.62 23.65 0.18
CA ALA A 57 11.51 25.06 0.55
C ALA A 57 12.33 25.40 1.80
N VAL A 58 12.19 24.60 2.87
CA VAL A 58 13.00 24.75 4.09
C VAL A 58 14.48 24.54 3.80
N GLY A 59 14.83 23.55 2.98
CA GLY A 59 16.20 23.27 2.58
C GLY A 59 16.86 24.45 1.87
N ARG A 60 16.17 25.07 0.90
CA ARG A 60 16.65 26.27 0.20
C ARG A 60 16.86 27.44 1.16
N GLN A 61 15.87 27.74 1.98
CA GLN A 61 15.96 28.83 2.97
C GLN A 61 17.13 28.62 3.96
N GLY A 62 17.36 27.37 4.38
CA GLY A 62 18.47 27.01 5.25
C GLY A 62 19.84 27.24 4.60
N HIS A 63 19.98 26.92 3.31
CA HIS A 63 21.22 27.17 2.56
C HIS A 63 21.48 28.67 2.42
N GLU A 64 20.49 29.44 1.98
CA GLU A 64 20.59 30.90 1.83
C GLU A 64 20.94 31.59 3.15
N LEU A 65 20.34 31.14 4.26
CA LEU A 65 20.65 31.64 5.60
C LEU A 65 22.09 31.30 6.01
N SER A 66 22.52 30.06 5.78
CA SER A 66 23.87 29.60 6.09
C SER A 66 24.93 30.41 5.34
N GLU A 67 24.77 30.62 4.03
CA GLU A 67 25.68 31.46 3.24
C GLU A 67 25.71 32.91 3.73
N SER A 68 24.55 33.44 4.10
CA SER A 68 24.46 34.81 4.64
C SER A 68 25.14 34.95 6.00
N LEU A 69 25.02 33.94 6.87
CA LEU A 69 25.73 33.88 8.15
C LEU A 69 27.24 33.78 7.95
N GLN A 70 27.71 32.92 7.04
CA GLN A 70 29.13 32.79 6.73
C GLN A 70 29.73 34.09 6.20
N ARG A 71 29.03 34.76 5.27
CA ARG A 71 29.45 36.08 4.76
C ARG A 71 29.48 37.14 5.85
N LEU A 72 28.49 37.14 6.76
CA LEU A 72 28.49 38.07 7.89
C LEU A 72 29.65 37.80 8.86
N ALA A 73 29.94 36.53 9.16
CA ALA A 73 31.01 36.13 10.07
C ALA A 73 32.41 36.46 9.53
N ALA A 74 32.60 36.42 8.21
CA ALA A 74 33.85 36.78 7.56
C ALA A 74 34.02 38.30 7.36
N ALA A 75 32.98 39.10 7.59
CA ALA A 75 33.06 40.54 7.39
C ALA A 75 33.95 41.18 8.47
N PRO A 76 34.90 42.07 8.09
CA PRO A 76 35.82 42.71 9.04
C PRO A 76 35.10 43.70 9.97
N ASP A 77 33.92 44.17 9.58
CA ASP A 77 33.11 45.16 10.27
C ASP A 77 31.66 44.68 10.46
N LEU A 78 31.32 44.30 11.70
CA LEU A 78 29.97 43.92 12.08
C LEU A 78 29.25 45.10 12.74
N SER A 79 28.26 45.68 12.06
CA SER A 79 27.36 46.66 12.67
C SER A 79 26.25 45.99 13.48
N VAL A 80 25.79 46.65 14.55
CA VAL A 80 24.67 46.18 15.38
C VAL A 80 23.39 46.04 14.55
N GLU A 81 23.19 46.90 13.55
CA GLU A 81 22.05 46.84 12.65
C GLU A 81 22.07 45.58 11.76
N ARG A 82 23.23 45.26 11.16
CA ARG A 82 23.42 44.02 10.38
C ARG A 82 23.25 42.78 11.24
N ALA A 83 23.79 42.79 12.46
CA ALA A 83 23.61 41.70 13.41
C ALA A 83 22.12 41.50 13.75
N ARG A 84 21.38 42.58 14.06
CA ARG A 84 19.95 42.51 14.37
C ARG A 84 19.13 42.02 13.17
N ALA A 85 19.47 42.44 11.96
CA ALA A 85 18.82 41.96 10.73
C ALA A 85 19.03 40.44 10.55
N MET A 86 20.27 39.95 10.72
CA MET A 86 20.54 38.52 10.65
C MET A 86 19.85 37.72 11.76
N MET A 87 19.78 38.25 12.99
CA MET A 87 19.02 37.59 14.08
C MET A 87 17.53 37.45 13.72
N ARG A 88 16.93 38.45 13.07
CA ARG A 88 15.53 38.36 12.61
C ARG A 88 15.35 37.30 11.53
N LEU A 89 16.29 37.18 10.59
CA LEU A 89 16.28 36.12 9.57
C LEU A 89 16.42 34.73 10.20
N CYS A 90 17.33 34.55 11.16
CA CYS A 90 17.46 33.30 11.91
C CYS A 90 16.18 32.95 12.67
N ALA A 91 15.54 33.93 13.32
CA ALA A 91 14.28 33.72 14.04
C ALA A 91 13.15 33.32 13.08
N ALA A 92 13.05 33.97 11.92
CA ALA A 92 12.05 33.64 10.91
C ALA A 92 12.26 32.22 10.35
N TYR A 93 13.50 31.85 10.04
CA TYR A 93 13.83 30.49 9.60
C TYR A 93 13.53 29.46 10.69
N ALA A 94 13.91 29.71 11.94
CA ALA A 94 13.65 28.79 13.05
C ALA A 94 12.14 28.58 13.26
N ALA A 95 11.34 29.64 13.16
CA ALA A 95 9.88 29.53 13.22
C ALA A 95 9.31 28.72 12.03
N GLY A 96 9.82 28.96 10.82
CA GLY A 96 9.43 28.20 9.63
C GLY A 96 9.79 26.72 9.73
N ALA A 97 11.00 26.40 10.19
CA ALA A 97 11.47 25.03 10.38
C ALA A 97 10.67 24.29 11.47
N ALA A 98 10.30 24.97 12.56
CA ALA A 98 9.40 24.40 13.57
C ALA A 98 8.00 24.11 13.00
N GLY A 99 7.42 25.05 12.25
CA GLY A 99 6.15 24.85 11.58
C GLY A 99 6.17 23.70 10.55
N PHE A 100 7.29 23.54 9.82
CA PHE A 100 7.50 22.39 8.95
C PHE A 100 7.53 21.07 9.73
N ALA A 101 8.22 21.01 10.87
CA ALA A 101 8.26 19.81 11.70
C ALA A 101 6.86 19.42 12.20
N ASP A 102 6.06 20.39 12.64
CA ASP A 102 4.66 20.17 13.04
C ASP A 102 3.81 19.66 11.86
N ARG A 103 4.01 20.24 10.67
CA ARG A 103 3.33 19.79 9.46
C ARG A 103 3.71 18.35 9.10
N VAL A 104 5.00 17.99 9.12
CA VAL A 104 5.47 16.61 8.86
C VAL A 104 4.81 15.63 9.81
N LYS A 105 4.67 15.98 11.10
CA LYS A 105 3.94 15.15 12.07
C LYS A 105 2.46 14.97 11.70
N GLY A 106 1.82 16.03 11.23
CA GLY A 106 0.45 15.98 10.69
C GLY A 106 0.34 15.03 9.50
N LEU A 107 1.23 15.18 8.51
CA LEU A 107 1.28 14.32 7.32
C LEU A 107 1.54 12.85 7.66
N GLN A 108 2.41 12.57 8.64
CA GLN A 108 2.65 11.20 9.13
C GLN A 108 1.38 10.61 9.77
N THR A 109 0.60 11.42 10.49
CA THR A 109 -0.68 11.00 11.05
C THR A 109 -1.68 10.69 9.93
N GLU A 110 -1.74 11.52 8.89
CA GLU A 110 -2.60 11.29 7.72
C GLU A 110 -2.22 10.02 6.94
N ILE A 111 -0.92 9.75 6.79
CA ILE A 111 -0.42 8.50 6.18
C ILE A 111 -0.86 7.30 7.01
N MET A 112 -0.70 7.37 8.34
CA MET A 112 -1.12 6.30 9.24
C MET A 112 -2.64 6.06 9.15
N MET A 113 -3.45 7.11 9.09
CA MET A 113 -4.90 6.97 8.87
C MET A 113 -5.26 6.44 7.48
N ALA A 114 -4.42 6.73 6.47
CA ALA A 114 -4.55 6.13 5.15
C ALA A 114 -4.13 4.63 5.12
N GLN A 115 -3.74 4.02 6.25
CA GLN A 115 -3.50 2.59 6.37
C GLN A 115 -4.72 1.79 6.84
N ASP A 116 -5.82 2.43 7.26
CA ASP A 116 -7.08 1.73 7.62
C ASP A 116 -7.60 0.83 6.48
N PHE A 117 -7.23 1.14 5.23
CA PHE A 117 -7.49 0.31 4.05
C PHE A 117 -6.86 -1.08 4.14
N GLN A 118 -5.71 -1.24 4.81
CA GLN A 118 -5.01 -2.51 4.95
C GLN A 118 -5.83 -3.50 5.78
N ASP A 119 -6.41 -3.05 6.90
CA ASP A 119 -7.24 -3.92 7.75
C ASP A 119 -8.46 -4.42 6.99
N LEU A 120 -9.18 -3.51 6.32
CA LEU A 120 -10.36 -3.86 5.54
C LEU A 120 -10.01 -4.77 4.36
N SER A 121 -8.91 -4.49 3.66
CA SER A 121 -8.43 -5.33 2.56
C SER A 121 -8.04 -6.72 3.04
N GLY A 122 -7.36 -6.83 4.18
CA GLY A 122 -7.02 -8.10 4.82
C GLY A 122 -8.25 -8.91 5.20
N GLN A 123 -9.29 -8.26 5.77
CA GLN A 123 -10.56 -8.92 6.06
C GLN A 123 -11.25 -9.45 4.79
N VAL A 124 -11.24 -8.67 3.70
CA VAL A 124 -11.85 -9.10 2.42
C VAL A 124 -11.07 -10.26 1.81
N ILE A 125 -9.74 -10.20 1.77
CA ILE A 125 -8.88 -11.29 1.28
C ILE A 125 -9.13 -12.57 2.08
N ASN A 126 -9.22 -12.49 3.41
CA ASN A 126 -9.51 -13.65 4.26
C ASN A 126 -10.88 -14.27 3.96
N LYS A 127 -11.91 -13.44 3.68
CA LYS A 127 -13.23 -13.94 3.26
C LYS A 127 -13.17 -14.65 1.92
N VAL A 128 -12.47 -14.08 0.94
CA VAL A 128 -12.27 -14.71 -0.37
C VAL A 128 -11.51 -16.04 -0.24
N LEU A 129 -10.46 -16.09 0.58
CA LEU A 129 -9.73 -17.34 0.86
C LEU A 129 -10.64 -18.40 1.49
N ALA A 130 -11.54 -18.00 2.40
CA ALA A 130 -12.50 -18.92 3.01
C ALA A 130 -13.53 -19.49 2.01
N MET A 131 -13.87 -18.75 0.95
CA MET A 131 -14.74 -19.21 -0.14
C MET A 131 -14.02 -20.21 -1.05
N LEU A 132 -12.73 -19.97 -1.33
CA LEU A 132 -11.97 -20.79 -2.28
C LEU A 132 -11.42 -22.08 -1.67
N ARG A 133 -10.99 -22.07 -0.40
CA ARG A 133 -10.36 -23.23 0.28
C ARG A 133 -11.16 -24.54 0.21
N PRO A 134 -12.49 -24.55 0.42
CA PRO A 134 -13.27 -25.79 0.36
C PRO A 134 -13.25 -26.48 -1.00
N ALA A 135 -12.98 -25.75 -2.09
CA ALA A 135 -12.93 -26.30 -3.44
C ALA A 135 -11.56 -26.88 -3.82
N GLU A 136 -10.50 -26.53 -3.08
CA GLU A 136 -9.12 -26.89 -3.42
C GLU A 136 -8.87 -28.41 -3.42
N ALA A 137 -9.18 -29.10 -2.31
CA ALA A 137 -8.95 -30.54 -2.20
C ALA A 137 -9.82 -31.38 -3.16
N PRO A 138 -11.13 -31.11 -3.34
CA PRO A 138 -11.94 -31.81 -4.33
C PRO A 138 -11.46 -31.63 -5.78
N LEU A 139 -10.98 -30.43 -6.14
CA LEU A 139 -10.42 -30.17 -7.47
C LEU A 139 -9.12 -30.94 -7.70
N GLN A 140 -8.22 -30.97 -6.71
CA GLN A 140 -6.99 -31.76 -6.79
C GLN A 140 -7.28 -33.26 -6.94
N GLN A 141 -8.26 -33.78 -6.19
CA GLN A 141 -8.68 -35.17 -6.28
C GLN A 141 -9.29 -35.51 -7.65
N LEU A 142 -10.09 -34.60 -8.22
CA LEU A 142 -10.68 -34.78 -9.54
C LEU A 142 -9.61 -34.77 -10.66
N LEU A 143 -8.61 -33.89 -10.56
CA LEU A 143 -7.48 -33.86 -11.49
C LEU A 143 -6.63 -35.13 -11.38
N ALA A 144 -6.28 -35.57 -10.17
CA ALA A 144 -5.53 -36.81 -9.97
C ALA A 144 -6.28 -38.03 -10.53
N ALA A 145 -7.59 -38.10 -10.33
CA ALA A 145 -8.42 -39.16 -10.90
C ALA A 145 -8.46 -39.14 -12.45
N HIS A 146 -8.32 -37.98 -13.07
CA HIS A 146 -8.25 -37.82 -14.53
C HIS A 146 -6.85 -38.14 -15.10
N ASP A 147 -5.78 -37.73 -14.42
CA ASP A 147 -4.39 -38.01 -14.85
C ASP A 147 -4.04 -39.51 -14.78
N HIS A 148 -4.70 -40.27 -13.90
CA HIS A 148 -4.56 -41.73 -13.83
C HIS A 148 -5.28 -42.49 -14.96
N VAL A 149 -5.90 -41.80 -15.93
CA VAL A 149 -6.65 -42.40 -17.05
C VAL A 149 -5.86 -42.39 -18.38
N GLU A 150 -4.65 -41.83 -18.44
CA GLU A 150 -3.79 -42.02 -19.63
C GLU A 150 -3.31 -43.49 -19.70
N PRO A 151 -3.70 -44.26 -20.73
CA PRO A 151 -3.77 -45.71 -20.61
C PRO A 151 -2.41 -46.36 -20.81
N ALA A 152 -2.09 -47.32 -19.94
CA ALA A 152 -1.23 -48.46 -20.23
C ALA A 152 -1.87 -49.37 -21.30
N ALA A 153 -2.09 -48.85 -22.50
CA ALA A 153 -2.64 -49.56 -23.66
C ALA A 153 -1.74 -49.41 -24.90
N ALA A 154 -0.44 -49.56 -24.71
CA ALA A 154 0.53 -49.72 -25.80
C ALA A 154 1.66 -50.68 -25.39
N ALA A 155 1.31 -51.92 -25.06
CA ALA A 155 2.24 -53.05 -25.03
C ALA A 155 1.45 -54.36 -25.12
N ALA A 156 1.01 -54.70 -26.33
CA ALA A 156 0.60 -56.03 -26.73
C ALA A 156 1.43 -56.44 -27.95
#